data_AF-A0A250IR01-F1
#
_entry.id   AF-A0A250IR01-F1
#
_cell.length_a   1.000
_cell.length_b   1.000
_cell.length_c   1.000
_cell.angle_alpha   90.00
_cell.angle_beta   90.00
_cell.angle_gamma   90.00
#
_symmetry.space_group_name_H-M   'P 1'
#
loop_
_entity.id
_entity.type
_entity.pdbx_description
1 polymer ?
#
loop_
_entity_poly.entity_id
_entity_poly.type
_entity_poly.pdbx_seq_one_letter_code
_entity_poly.pdbx_strand_id
1 'polypeptide(L)'
;MIGGWSAARLGRFFPNQPLEGQFTPVVSLEATAWNLSQAASGLLVHPRVVVTVAHAVLFHAGAQLYSAAQVKVELGNMRAWADAVVIPSRFLQSSGFLASTDLAVLRMPWEVSAALEPLLVTREKRQEHGTWLWGWSPSPPRAQSCFPITVSSAEDGTLRYPITNLPAFSGGPLLCGLEEHQPQEVIGLHRAFHSDTQQGEAIPLSSEDVVEAMRALGFEV
;
A
#
# COMPACT_ATOMS: atom_id res chain seq x y z
N MET A 1 -0.48 27.02 0.49
CA MET A 1 -1.95 26.85 0.40
C MET A 1 -2.17 25.40 0.01
N ILE A 2 -2.78 24.64 0.92
CA ILE A 2 -2.72 23.18 1.06
C ILE A 2 -3.69 22.52 0.07
N GLY A 3 -3.31 21.38 -0.51
CA GLY A 3 -4.17 20.66 -1.45
C GLY A 3 -4.26 19.17 -1.11
N GLY A 4 -5.17 18.80 -0.22
CA GLY A 4 -5.71 17.44 -0.21
C GLY A 4 -6.29 17.08 -1.59
N TRP A 5 -6.26 15.80 -1.93
CA TRP A 5 -6.69 15.26 -3.21
C TRP A 5 -8.16 15.62 -3.50
N SER A 6 -8.41 16.55 -4.42
CA SER A 6 -9.78 16.87 -4.83
C SER A 6 -10.26 15.86 -5.88
N ALA A 7 -11.47 15.31 -5.68
CA ALA A 7 -12.17 14.49 -6.66
C ALA A 7 -12.22 15.15 -8.06
N ALA A 8 -12.21 16.49 -8.12
CA ALA A 8 -12.19 17.26 -9.36
C ALA A 8 -10.91 17.06 -10.21
N ARG A 9 -9.73 16.85 -9.61
CA ARG A 9 -8.48 16.60 -10.37
C ARG A 9 -8.47 15.20 -10.99
N LEU A 10 -9.05 14.23 -10.30
CA LEU A 10 -9.16 12.85 -10.77
C LEU A 10 -10.32 12.66 -11.76
N GLY A 11 -11.37 13.49 -11.68
CA GLY A 11 -12.50 13.47 -12.62
C GLY A 11 -12.10 13.79 -14.07
N ARG A 12 -10.95 14.43 -14.27
CA ARG A 12 -10.35 14.62 -15.60
C ARG A 12 -9.86 13.31 -16.25
N PHE A 13 -9.48 12.32 -15.44
CA PHE A 13 -8.99 11.01 -15.89
C PHE A 13 -10.12 9.97 -15.96
N PHE A 14 -11.22 10.22 -15.25
CA PHE A 14 -12.40 9.37 -15.22
C PHE A 14 -13.65 10.15 -15.64
N PRO A 15 -13.70 10.69 -16.88
CA PRO A 15 -14.72 11.64 -17.33
C PRO A 15 -16.16 11.08 -17.29
N ASN A 16 -16.31 9.76 -17.14
CA ASN A 16 -17.59 9.06 -17.19
C ASN A 16 -18.05 8.47 -15.84
N GLN A 17 -17.40 8.80 -14.72
CA GLN A 17 -17.81 8.29 -13.41
C GLN A 17 -17.85 9.39 -12.34
N PRO A 18 -18.99 9.55 -11.61
CA PRO A 18 -19.05 10.49 -10.50
C PRO A 18 -18.07 10.04 -9.42
N LEU A 19 -17.07 10.88 -9.16
CA LEU A 19 -16.18 10.74 -8.01
C LEU A 19 -16.84 11.47 -6.83
N GLU A 20 -17.53 10.73 -5.98
CA GLU A 20 -18.11 11.26 -4.73
C GLU A 20 -17.14 11.02 -3.57
N GLY A 21 -16.88 12.05 -2.75
CA GLY A 21 -16.07 11.97 -1.53
C GLY A 21 -14.62 12.47 -1.65
N GLN A 22 -13.91 12.47 -0.51
CA GLN A 22 -12.45 12.71 -0.47
C GLN A 22 -11.75 11.46 -0.98
N PHE A 23 -10.95 11.61 -2.04
CA PHE A 23 -10.24 10.49 -2.65
C PHE A 23 -8.92 10.27 -1.93
N THR A 24 -8.58 9.02 -1.67
CA THR A 24 -7.27 8.64 -1.13
C THR A 24 -6.51 7.79 -2.15
N PRO A 25 -5.17 7.86 -2.18
CA PRO A 25 -4.37 7.04 -3.08
C PRO A 25 -4.31 5.55 -2.67
N VAL A 26 -5.11 5.11 -1.69
CA VAL A 26 -5.05 3.73 -1.19
C VAL A 26 -6.02 2.81 -1.93
N VAL A 27 -5.45 1.74 -2.49
CA VAL A 27 -6.12 0.82 -3.39
C VAL A 27 -6.53 -0.46 -2.65
N SER A 28 -7.61 -1.08 -3.12
CA SER A 28 -7.97 -2.46 -2.78
C SER A 28 -7.29 -3.40 -3.76
N LEU A 29 -6.75 -4.51 -3.27
CA LEU A 29 -6.07 -5.52 -4.05
C LEU A 29 -6.76 -6.86 -3.88
N GLU A 30 -6.89 -7.59 -4.98
CA GLU A 30 -7.29 -8.99 -4.99
C GLU A 30 -6.33 -9.76 -5.90
N ALA A 31 -5.42 -10.49 -5.29
CA ALA A 31 -4.47 -11.35 -5.97
C ALA A 31 -5.07 -12.75 -6.10
N THR A 32 -4.96 -13.36 -7.26
CA THR A 32 -5.45 -14.73 -7.50
C THR A 32 -4.38 -15.60 -8.12
N ALA A 33 -4.27 -16.83 -7.62
CA ALA A 33 -3.42 -17.86 -8.18
C ALA A 33 -4.09 -19.22 -8.00
N TRP A 34 -4.21 -19.98 -9.09
CA TRP A 34 -4.94 -21.25 -9.13
C TRP A 34 -6.38 -21.11 -8.61
N ASN A 35 -6.68 -21.69 -7.44
CA ASN A 35 -7.98 -21.63 -6.76
C ASN A 35 -7.93 -20.82 -5.45
N LEU A 36 -6.84 -20.07 -5.21
CA LEU A 36 -6.66 -19.22 -4.04
C LEU A 36 -6.84 -17.74 -4.42
N SER A 37 -7.44 -16.98 -3.50
CA SER A 37 -7.59 -15.53 -3.60
C SER A 37 -7.14 -14.88 -2.29
N GLN A 38 -6.38 -13.80 -2.39
CA GLN A 38 -5.93 -13.00 -1.27
C GLN A 38 -6.40 -11.55 -1.46
N ALA A 39 -7.12 -11.03 -0.46
CA ALA A 39 -7.53 -9.64 -0.42
C ALA A 39 -6.53 -8.84 0.42
N ALA A 40 -6.14 -7.68 -0.08
CA ALA A 40 -5.16 -6.81 0.53
C ALA A 40 -5.44 -5.34 0.18
N SER A 41 -4.59 -4.45 0.68
CA SER A 41 -4.57 -3.03 0.37
C SER A 41 -3.24 -2.65 -0.27
N GLY A 42 -3.17 -1.46 -0.85
CA GLY A 42 -1.93 -0.91 -1.38
C GLY A 42 -1.98 0.61 -1.44
N LEU A 43 -0.90 1.20 -1.93
CA LEU A 43 -0.77 2.64 -2.11
C LEU A 43 -0.32 2.95 -3.54
N LEU A 44 -1.08 3.77 -4.25
CA LEU A 44 -0.66 4.36 -5.51
C LEU A 44 0.39 5.44 -5.23
N VAL A 45 1.64 5.22 -5.64
CA VAL A 45 2.77 6.15 -5.43
C VAL A 45 3.19 6.88 -6.71
N HIS A 46 2.76 6.36 -7.85
CA HIS A 46 2.92 6.94 -9.18
C HIS A 46 1.67 6.57 -10.00
N PRO A 47 1.27 7.33 -11.03
CA PRO A 47 0.15 7.00 -11.93
C PRO A 47 0.09 5.56 -12.45
N ARG A 48 1.21 4.82 -12.40
CA ARG A 48 1.30 3.45 -12.88
C ARG A 48 1.95 2.47 -11.90
N VAL A 49 2.20 2.91 -10.67
CA VAL A 49 2.93 2.11 -9.68
C VAL A 49 2.15 2.10 -8.38
N VAL A 50 1.75 0.90 -7.97
CA VAL A 50 1.19 0.63 -6.65
C VAL A 50 2.24 -0.11 -5.85
N VAL A 51 2.46 0.30 -4.60
CA VAL A 51 3.24 -0.47 -3.62
C VAL A 51 2.30 -1.18 -2.66
N THR A 52 2.70 -2.38 -2.23
CA THR A 52 1.99 -3.21 -1.26
C THR A 52 2.99 -4.12 -0.56
N VAL A 53 2.52 -5.02 0.28
CA VAL A 53 3.36 -6.05 0.89
C VAL A 53 3.50 -7.29 0.00
N ALA A 54 4.64 -7.96 0.06
CA ALA A 54 4.93 -9.08 -0.82
C ALA A 54 4.02 -10.29 -0.57
N HIS A 55 3.74 -10.61 0.69
CA HIS A 55 2.84 -11.72 1.02
C HIS A 55 1.41 -11.53 0.47
N ALA A 56 0.98 -10.30 0.17
CA ALA A 56 -0.33 -10.05 -0.42
C ALA A 56 -0.46 -10.56 -1.86
N VAL A 57 0.67 -10.76 -2.55
CA VAL A 57 0.70 -11.13 -3.98
C VAL A 57 1.54 -12.38 -4.25
N LEU A 58 2.10 -12.98 -3.21
CA LEU A 58 2.83 -14.24 -3.25
C LEU A 58 1.98 -15.38 -2.70
N PHE A 59 2.06 -16.53 -3.36
CA PHE A 59 1.33 -17.75 -3.02
C PHE A 59 2.31 -18.90 -2.81
N HIS A 60 2.04 -19.71 -1.78
CA HIS A 60 2.80 -20.92 -1.53
C HIS A 60 2.30 -22.07 -2.41
N ALA A 61 3.23 -22.77 -3.07
CA ALA A 61 3.00 -24.12 -3.60
C ALA A 61 4.13 -25.03 -3.09
N GLY A 62 3.83 -25.76 -2.01
CA GLY A 62 4.83 -26.50 -1.25
C GLY A 62 5.84 -25.55 -0.61
N ALA A 63 7.14 -25.80 -0.83
CA ALA A 63 8.24 -24.99 -0.31
C ALA A 63 8.57 -23.75 -1.16
N GLN A 64 7.91 -23.58 -2.31
CA GLN A 64 8.20 -22.49 -3.25
C GLN A 64 7.13 -21.39 -3.18
N LEU A 65 7.57 -20.16 -3.45
CA LEU A 65 6.73 -18.96 -3.55
C LEU A 65 6.54 -18.59 -5.03
N TYR A 66 5.30 -18.31 -5.40
CA TYR A 66 4.91 -17.90 -6.75
C TYR A 66 4.16 -16.58 -6.68
N SER A 67 4.49 -15.64 -7.55
CA SER A 67 3.72 -14.41 -7.69
C SER A 67 2.38 -14.68 -8.39
N ALA A 68 1.34 -13.96 -7.98
CA ALA A 68 0.11 -13.86 -8.75
C ALA A 68 0.45 -13.44 -10.20
N ALA A 69 -0.19 -14.06 -11.19
CA ALA A 69 0.01 -13.65 -12.58
C ALA A 69 -0.66 -12.28 -12.84
N GLN A 70 -1.82 -12.04 -12.23
CA GLN A 70 -2.56 -10.79 -12.31
C GLN A 70 -3.14 -10.45 -10.94
N VAL A 71 -3.13 -9.16 -10.61
CA VAL A 71 -3.74 -8.63 -9.38
C VAL A 71 -4.81 -7.65 -9.80
N LYS A 72 -6.03 -7.86 -9.33
CA LYS A 72 -7.11 -6.91 -9.51
C LYS A 72 -6.88 -5.75 -8.54
N VAL A 73 -6.86 -4.54 -9.06
CA VAL A 73 -6.68 -3.29 -8.32
C VAL A 73 -7.96 -2.48 -8.42
N GLU A 74 -8.50 -2.05 -7.28
CA GLU A 74 -9.65 -1.14 -7.23
C GLU A 74 -9.26 0.15 -6.49
N LEU A 75 -9.59 1.30 -7.06
CA LEU A 75 -9.26 2.62 -6.50
C LEU A 75 -10.44 3.56 -6.71
N GLY A 76 -11.16 3.87 -5.63
CA GLY A 76 -12.47 4.51 -5.73
C GLY A 76 -13.41 3.66 -6.61
N ASN A 77 -13.91 4.23 -7.70
CA ASN A 77 -14.80 3.55 -8.65
C ASN A 77 -14.06 2.84 -9.80
N MET A 78 -12.75 2.98 -9.88
CA MET A 78 -11.93 2.35 -10.92
C MET A 78 -11.58 0.91 -10.55
N ARG A 79 -11.59 0.03 -11.55
CA ARG A 79 -11.15 -1.36 -11.45
C ARG A 79 -10.24 -1.67 -12.63
N ALA A 80 -9.04 -2.18 -12.37
CA ALA A 80 -8.07 -2.55 -13.39
C ALA A 80 -7.37 -3.85 -12.98
N TRP A 81 -6.85 -4.58 -13.96
CA TRP A 81 -5.92 -5.68 -13.71
C TRP A 81 -4.50 -5.14 -13.84
N ALA A 82 -3.66 -5.40 -12.84
CA ALA A 82 -2.26 -5.02 -12.82
C ALA A 82 -1.37 -6.25 -12.93
N ASP A 83 -0.23 -6.09 -13.59
CA ASP A 83 0.82 -7.10 -13.56
C ASP A 83 1.49 -7.01 -12.20
N ALA A 84 1.49 -8.12 -11.45
CA ALA A 84 2.25 -8.19 -10.21
C ALA A 84 3.71 -8.41 -10.53
N VAL A 85 4.47 -7.32 -10.51
CA VAL A 85 5.92 -7.40 -10.58
C VAL A 85 6.45 -7.35 -9.17
N VAL A 86 6.55 -8.51 -8.54
CA VAL A 86 7.25 -8.62 -7.26
C VAL A 86 8.70 -8.26 -7.53
N ILE A 87 9.09 -7.02 -7.19
CA ILE A 87 10.46 -6.56 -7.35
C ILE A 87 11.27 -7.35 -6.33
N PRO A 88 12.12 -8.30 -6.75
CA PRO A 88 12.91 -9.09 -5.85
C PRO A 88 14.15 -8.30 -5.43
N SER A 89 14.02 -7.00 -5.14
CA SER A 89 15.15 -6.20 -4.72
C SER A 89 15.25 -6.26 -3.18
N ARG A 90 15.69 -7.45 -2.74
CA ARG A 90 16.43 -7.82 -1.52
C ARG A 90 16.26 -9.31 -1.12
N PHE A 91 15.49 -10.14 -1.85
CA PHE A 91 15.01 -11.48 -1.40
C PHE A 91 15.45 -12.73 -2.18
N LEU A 92 16.61 -12.73 -2.85
CA LEU A 92 17.12 -13.96 -3.49
C LEU A 92 18.55 -14.34 -3.10
N GLN A 93 19.03 -13.93 -1.90
CA GLN A 93 20.32 -14.43 -1.39
C GLN A 93 20.23 -15.28 -0.12
N SER A 94 19.10 -15.29 0.57
CA SER A 94 18.82 -16.26 1.63
C SER A 94 17.49 -16.96 1.34
N SER A 95 17.50 -18.28 1.46
CA SER A 95 16.34 -19.18 1.32
C SER A 95 15.29 -19.02 2.43
N GLY A 96 14.99 -17.78 2.82
CA GLY A 96 14.07 -17.42 3.89
C GLY A 96 13.56 -15.99 3.70
N PHE A 97 12.25 -15.84 3.76
CA PHE A 97 11.56 -14.56 3.85
C PHE A 97 12.09 -13.78 5.06
N LEU A 98 12.64 -12.59 4.85
CA LEU A 98 12.95 -11.67 5.95
C LEU A 98 11.77 -10.74 6.13
N ALA A 99 11.45 -10.52 7.40
CA ALA A 99 10.34 -9.71 7.85
C ALA A 99 10.43 -8.23 7.40
N SER A 100 11.64 -7.68 7.32
CA SER A 100 11.90 -6.24 7.12
C SER A 100 11.75 -5.77 5.67
N THR A 101 11.31 -6.63 4.77
CA THR A 101 11.49 -6.47 3.31
C THR A 101 10.33 -7.01 2.50
N ASP A 102 9.22 -7.24 3.16
CA ASP A 102 7.96 -7.72 2.63
C ASP A 102 7.29 -6.67 1.74
N LEU A 103 8.00 -6.17 0.72
CA LEU A 103 7.57 -5.13 -0.21
C LEU A 103 7.33 -5.75 -1.60
N ALA A 104 6.21 -5.44 -2.20
CA ALA A 104 5.93 -5.74 -3.60
C ALA A 104 5.38 -4.51 -4.32
N VAL A 105 5.48 -4.55 -5.64
CA VAL A 105 5.12 -3.44 -6.50
C VAL A 105 4.27 -3.96 -7.64
N LEU A 106 3.25 -3.22 -8.03
CA LEU A 106 2.37 -3.59 -9.13
C LEU A 106 2.51 -2.56 -10.23
N ARG A 107 2.71 -3.05 -11.44
CA ARG A 107 2.72 -2.21 -12.63
C ARG A 107 1.31 -2.13 -13.19
N MET A 108 0.74 -0.94 -13.19
CA MET A 108 -0.55 -0.71 -13.84
C MET A 108 -0.36 -0.69 -15.37
N PRO A 109 -1.27 -1.31 -16.13
CA PRO A 109 -1.19 -1.37 -17.60
C PRO A 109 -1.28 0.02 -18.25
N TRP A 110 -2.02 0.95 -17.65
CA TRP A 110 -2.16 2.34 -18.09
C TRP A 110 -2.08 3.30 -16.89
N GLU A 111 -1.98 4.61 -17.16
CA GLU A 111 -2.03 5.65 -16.12
C GLU A 111 -3.41 5.68 -15.47
N VAL A 112 -3.45 5.44 -14.17
CA VAL A 112 -4.67 5.37 -13.37
C VAL A 112 -4.91 6.63 -12.52
N SER A 113 -4.05 7.65 -12.65
CA SER A 113 -4.23 8.96 -12.06
C SER A 113 -3.39 10.01 -12.79
N ALA A 114 -3.63 11.29 -12.52
CA ALA A 114 -2.64 12.35 -12.78
C ALA A 114 -1.35 12.07 -11.99
N ALA A 115 -0.24 12.71 -12.39
CA ALA A 115 0.95 12.82 -11.55
C ALA A 115 0.52 13.17 -10.13
N LEU A 116 0.77 12.23 -9.22
CA LEU A 116 0.46 12.40 -7.82
C LEU A 116 1.44 13.45 -7.27
N GLU A 117 0.95 14.49 -6.58
CA GLU A 117 1.82 15.24 -5.68
C GLU A 117 2.40 14.22 -4.69
N PRO A 118 3.73 14.00 -4.69
CA PRO A 118 4.30 12.89 -3.95
C PRO A 118 4.03 13.10 -2.46
N LEU A 119 3.40 12.12 -1.83
CA LEU A 119 3.45 12.02 -0.37
C LEU A 119 4.93 11.95 -0.01
N LEU A 120 5.39 12.83 0.89
CA LEU A 120 6.77 12.78 1.34
C LEU A 120 6.97 11.43 2.02
N VAL A 121 7.88 10.62 1.50
CA VAL A 121 8.14 9.31 2.10
C VAL A 121 9.31 9.49 3.06
N THR A 122 9.00 9.80 4.31
CA THR A 122 9.98 10.19 5.33
C THR A 122 10.29 9.02 6.26
N ARG A 123 11.58 8.84 6.57
CA ARG A 123 12.02 7.86 7.60
C ARG A 123 11.69 8.32 9.02
N GLU A 124 11.46 9.62 9.20
CA GLU A 124 11.20 10.24 10.49
C GLU A 124 9.84 10.92 10.49
N LYS A 125 8.97 10.48 11.40
CA LYS A 125 7.68 11.13 11.65
C LYS A 125 7.93 12.55 12.19
N ARG A 126 7.35 13.56 11.53
CA ARG A 126 7.27 14.91 12.14
C ARG A 126 6.39 14.83 13.39
N GLN A 127 6.92 15.27 14.53
CA GLN A 127 6.28 15.11 15.84
C GLN A 127 4.88 15.74 15.95
N GLU A 128 4.57 16.72 15.10
CA GLU A 128 3.30 17.46 15.10
C GLU A 128 2.17 16.77 14.30
N HIS A 129 2.45 15.69 13.57
CA HIS A 129 1.48 15.04 12.70
C HIS A 129 0.81 13.82 13.36
N GLY A 130 -0.50 13.67 13.16
CA GLY A 130 -1.22 12.43 13.42
C GLY A 130 -0.75 11.33 12.45
N THR A 131 -0.97 10.07 12.82
CA THR A 131 -0.72 8.93 11.92
C THR A 131 -1.98 8.09 11.84
N TRP A 132 -2.36 7.72 10.63
CA TRP A 132 -3.52 6.88 10.36
C TRP A 132 -3.10 5.68 9.53
N LEU A 133 -3.57 4.51 9.95
CA LEU A 133 -3.52 3.31 9.13
C LEU A 133 -4.74 3.31 8.21
N TRP A 134 -4.50 3.23 6.92
CA TRP A 134 -5.55 3.12 5.91
C TRP A 134 -5.59 1.72 5.30
N GLY A 135 -6.78 1.25 4.95
CA GLY A 135 -6.92 -0.01 4.24
C GLY A 135 -8.36 -0.26 3.80
N TRP A 136 -8.54 -1.38 3.10
CA TRP A 136 -9.81 -1.83 2.59
C TRP A 136 -10.29 -3.07 3.33
N SER A 137 -11.58 -3.11 3.69
CA SER A 137 -12.19 -4.31 4.25
C SER A 137 -12.12 -5.46 3.24
N PRO A 138 -11.70 -6.67 3.65
CA PRO A 138 -11.65 -7.84 2.77
C PRO A 138 -13.06 -8.34 2.39
N SER A 139 -14.08 -8.06 3.21
CA SER A 139 -15.44 -8.56 3.03
C SER A 139 -16.37 -7.53 2.39
N PRO A 140 -17.30 -7.96 1.51
CA PRO A 140 -18.37 -7.11 1.02
C PRO A 140 -19.32 -6.64 2.14
N PRO A 141 -19.82 -5.39 2.11
CA PRO A 141 -19.44 -4.34 1.16
C PRO A 141 -18.01 -3.86 1.43
N ARG A 142 -17.15 -3.93 0.40
CA ARG A 142 -15.76 -3.46 0.50
C ARG A 142 -15.80 -1.97 0.75
N ALA A 143 -15.25 -1.55 1.87
CA ALA A 143 -15.17 -0.17 2.26
C ALA A 143 -13.73 0.15 2.63
N GLN A 144 -13.28 1.33 2.23
CA GLN A 144 -12.07 1.91 2.77
C GLN A 144 -12.36 2.41 4.18
N SER A 145 -11.45 2.14 5.12
CA SER A 145 -11.47 2.79 6.42
C SER A 145 -10.07 3.18 6.85
N CYS A 146 -10.00 4.07 7.82
CA CYS A 146 -8.77 4.43 8.47
C CYS A 146 -8.91 4.39 9.99
N PHE A 147 -7.79 4.23 10.67
CA PHE A 147 -7.72 4.22 12.13
C PHE A 147 -6.55 5.09 12.60
N PRO A 148 -6.75 5.99 13.57
CA PRO A 148 -5.64 6.70 14.17
C PRO A 148 -4.75 5.71 14.93
N ILE A 149 -3.43 5.82 14.75
CA ILE A 149 -2.45 4.97 15.39
C ILE A 149 -1.28 5.78 15.95
N THR A 150 -0.67 5.27 17.01
CA THR A 150 0.59 5.79 17.53
C THR A 150 1.70 4.81 17.17
N VAL A 151 2.63 5.27 16.32
CA VAL A 151 3.70 4.43 15.78
C VAL A 151 4.98 4.61 16.57
N SER A 152 5.64 3.49 16.87
CA SER A 152 7.02 3.43 17.37
C SER A 152 7.89 2.62 16.41
N SER A 153 9.19 2.92 16.37
CA SER A 153 10.17 2.10 15.67
C SER A 153 10.68 0.99 16.60
N ALA A 154 10.78 -0.23 16.09
CA ALA A 154 11.40 -1.35 16.78
C ALA A 154 12.89 -1.48 16.44
N GLU A 155 13.62 -2.28 17.23
CA GLU A 155 15.06 -2.50 17.06
C GLU A 155 15.41 -3.12 15.69
N ASP A 156 14.50 -3.90 15.13
CA ASP A 156 14.62 -4.53 13.81
C ASP A 156 14.29 -3.57 12.64
N GLY A 157 13.99 -2.30 12.93
CA GLY A 157 13.62 -1.28 11.96
C GLY A 157 12.17 -1.36 11.48
N THR A 158 11.36 -2.31 11.98
CA THR A 158 9.92 -2.34 11.71
C THR A 158 9.19 -1.25 12.50
N LEU A 159 8.03 -0.85 12.00
CA LEU A 159 7.13 0.07 12.69
C LEU A 159 6.09 -0.73 13.46
N ARG A 160 5.82 -0.35 14.70
CA ARG A 160 4.85 -1.03 15.56
C ARG A 160 3.83 -0.04 16.12
N TYR A 161 2.61 -0.50 16.33
CA TYR A 161 1.53 0.31 16.88
C TYR A 161 0.48 -0.56 17.57
N PRO A 162 -0.18 -0.07 18.63
CA PRO A 162 -1.24 -0.82 19.29
C PRO A 162 -2.48 -0.89 18.41
N ILE A 163 -3.09 -2.07 18.30
CA ILE A 163 -4.37 -2.26 17.61
C ILE A 163 -5.09 -3.49 18.13
N THR A 164 -6.41 -3.40 18.33
CA THR A 164 -7.15 -4.48 19.00
C THR A 164 -8.07 -5.28 18.10
N ASN A 165 -8.39 -4.78 16.90
CA ASN A 165 -9.24 -5.46 15.92
C ASN A 165 -8.95 -4.88 14.53
N LEU A 166 -7.92 -5.39 13.86
CA LEU A 166 -7.58 -4.94 12.52
C LEU A 166 -8.19 -5.89 11.48
N PRO A 167 -8.97 -5.39 10.49
CA PRO A 167 -9.36 -6.19 9.33
C PRO A 167 -8.12 -6.60 8.52
N ALA A 168 -8.28 -7.44 7.49
CA ALA A 168 -7.15 -7.79 6.62
C ALA A 168 -6.68 -6.56 5.80
N PHE A 169 -5.78 -5.76 6.39
CA PHE A 169 -5.28 -4.49 5.87
C PHE A 169 -3.85 -4.63 5.31
N SER A 170 -3.37 -5.86 5.07
CA SER A 170 -2.03 -6.10 4.53
C SER A 170 -1.75 -5.19 3.33
N GLY A 171 -0.63 -4.47 3.36
CA GLY A 171 -0.25 -3.49 2.34
C GLY A 171 -0.90 -2.10 2.50
N GLY A 172 -1.77 -1.91 3.49
CA GLY A 172 -2.41 -0.65 3.80
C GLY A 172 -1.40 0.40 4.29
N PRO A 173 -1.41 1.62 3.76
CA PRO A 173 -0.38 2.60 4.10
C PRO A 173 -0.60 3.24 5.46
N LEU A 174 0.51 3.54 6.12
CA LEU A 174 0.57 4.41 7.29
C LEU A 174 0.81 5.84 6.81
N LEU A 175 -0.25 6.65 6.84
CA LEU A 175 -0.24 8.02 6.36
C LEU A 175 -0.13 9.00 7.53
N CYS A 176 0.74 10.00 7.40
CA CYS A 176 0.92 11.07 8.38
C CYS A 176 0.44 12.41 7.82
N GLY A 177 -0.15 13.24 8.67
CA GLY A 177 -0.63 14.57 8.29
C GLY A 177 -1.16 15.34 9.50
N LEU A 178 -1.57 16.60 9.26
CA LEU A 178 -2.24 17.41 10.29
C LEU A 178 -3.67 16.90 10.57
N GLU A 179 -4.33 16.41 9.52
CA GLU A 179 -5.71 15.91 9.56
C GLU A 179 -5.80 14.60 8.77
N GLU A 180 -6.74 13.74 9.15
CA GLU A 180 -6.98 12.42 8.52
C GLU A 180 -7.08 12.51 7.00
N HIS A 181 -7.80 13.50 6.50
CA HIS A 181 -8.12 13.68 5.10
C HIS A 181 -7.10 14.51 4.31
N GLN A 182 -6.00 14.91 4.96
CA GLN A 182 -4.91 15.65 4.35
C GLN A 182 -3.56 14.97 4.67
N PRO A 183 -3.39 13.70 4.26
CA PRO A 183 -2.11 13.02 4.44
C PRO A 183 -1.04 13.74 3.61
N GLN A 184 0.10 14.00 4.24
CA GLN A 184 1.25 14.67 3.64
C GLN A 184 2.43 13.72 3.47
N GLU A 185 2.53 12.69 4.31
CA GLU A 185 3.66 11.78 4.34
C GLU A 185 3.20 10.32 4.41
N VAL A 186 4.02 9.41 3.88
CA VAL A 186 3.86 7.96 4.06
C VAL A 186 5.08 7.46 4.80
N ILE A 187 4.88 6.71 5.87
CA ILE A 187 5.99 6.19 6.69
C ILE A 187 6.16 4.67 6.57
N GLY A 188 5.15 3.96 6.07
CA GLY A 188 5.23 2.51 5.96
C GLY A 188 3.97 1.85 5.41
N LEU A 189 4.02 0.53 5.29
CA LEU A 189 2.92 -0.33 4.85
C LEU A 189 2.64 -1.37 5.93
N HIS A 190 1.38 -1.50 6.34
CA HIS A 190 0.95 -2.52 7.28
C HIS A 190 1.27 -3.91 6.74
N ARG A 191 1.86 -4.72 7.60
CA ARG A 191 2.34 -6.05 7.25
C ARG A 191 1.62 -7.13 8.02
N ALA A 192 1.55 -7.03 9.34
CA ALA A 192 1.05 -8.12 10.16
C ALA A 192 0.33 -7.59 11.41
N PHE A 193 -0.66 -8.37 11.86
CA PHE A 193 -1.31 -8.18 13.15
C PHE A 193 -0.99 -9.35 14.06
N HIS A 194 -0.43 -9.04 15.23
CA HIS A 194 -0.06 -10.00 16.26
C HIS A 194 -1.16 -10.02 17.33
N SER A 195 -2.05 -11.00 17.26
CA SER A 195 -3.20 -11.12 18.19
C SER A 195 -2.79 -11.25 19.65
N ASP A 196 -1.68 -11.92 19.92
CA ASP A 196 -1.25 -12.24 21.28
C ASP A 196 -0.80 -10.99 22.04
N THR A 197 -0.25 -10.02 21.31
CA THR A 197 0.25 -8.75 21.85
C THR A 197 -0.64 -7.55 21.50
N GLN A 198 -1.71 -7.78 20.73
CA GLN A 198 -2.60 -6.72 20.21
C GLN A 198 -1.80 -5.60 19.52
N GLN A 199 -0.86 -6.03 18.67
CA GLN A 199 0.12 -5.15 18.04
C GLN A 199 0.07 -5.28 16.52
N GLY A 200 -0.06 -4.15 15.84
CA GLY A 200 0.17 -4.02 14.41
C GLY A 200 1.65 -3.83 14.14
N GLU A 201 2.10 -4.38 13.02
CA GLU A 201 3.45 -4.26 12.49
C GLU A 201 3.37 -3.73 11.05
N ALA A 202 4.28 -2.85 10.69
CA ALA A 202 4.43 -2.31 9.35
C ALA A 202 5.91 -2.31 8.93
N ILE A 203 6.14 -2.48 7.63
CA ILE A 203 7.46 -2.24 7.04
C ILE A 203 7.63 -0.73 6.82
N PRO A 204 8.81 -0.16 7.10
CA PRO A 204 9.09 1.22 6.72
C PRO A 204 9.07 1.34 5.19
N LEU A 205 8.61 2.48 4.70
CA LEU A 205 8.68 2.84 3.28
C LEU A 205 9.47 4.13 3.15
N SER A 206 10.34 4.23 2.15
CA SER A 206 11.13 5.44 1.86
C SER A 206 11.04 5.83 0.38
N SER A 207 11.41 7.08 0.06
CA SER A 207 11.45 7.54 -1.34
C SER A 207 12.46 6.74 -2.17
N GLU A 208 13.53 6.24 -1.55
CA GLU A 208 14.52 5.38 -2.19
C GLU A 208 13.87 4.07 -2.66
N ASP A 209 13.01 3.47 -1.83
CA ASP A 209 12.29 2.23 -2.17
C ASP A 209 11.36 2.46 -3.38
N VAL A 210 10.69 3.62 -3.44
CA VAL A 210 9.82 3.98 -4.59
C VAL A 210 10.64 4.20 -5.86
N VAL A 211 11.79 4.88 -5.78
CA VAL A 211 12.67 5.12 -6.92
C VAL A 211 13.28 3.80 -7.42
N GLU A 212 13.76 2.95 -6.51
CA GLU A 212 14.27 1.62 -6.84
C GLU A 212 13.19 0.78 -7.52
N ALA A 213 11.96 0.85 -7.00
CA ALA A 213 10.82 0.18 -7.59
C ALA A 213 10.52 0.66 -9.02
N MET A 214 10.45 1.96 -9.22
CA MET A 214 10.23 2.56 -10.54
C MET A 214 11.32 2.16 -11.55
N ARG A 215 12.59 2.17 -11.12
CA ARG A 215 13.73 1.73 -11.97
C ARG A 215 13.63 0.27 -12.37
N ALA A 216 13.32 -0.62 -11.43
CA ALA A 216 13.19 -2.05 -11.72
C ALA A 216 12.01 -2.37 -12.65
N LEU A 217 10.99 -1.52 -12.70
CA LEU A 217 9.89 -1.60 -13.67
C LEU A 217 10.18 -0.92 -15.02
N GLY A 218 11.38 -0.33 -15.18
CA GLY A 218 11.81 0.33 -16.41
C GLY A 218 11.23 1.73 -16.62
N PHE A 219 10.81 2.42 -15.55
CA PHE A 219 10.47 3.85 -15.63
C PHE A 219 11.74 4.70 -15.57
N GLU A 220 11.74 5.84 -16.27
CA GLU A 220 12.76 6.88 -16.10
C GLU A 220 12.47 7.63 -14.78
N VAL A 221 13.48 7.76 -13.91
CA VAL A 221 13.35 8.28 -12.54
C VAL A 221 14.47 9.25 -12.22
#